data_AF-A0A6M1RS41-F1
#
_entry.id   AF-A0A6M1RS41-F1
#
_cell.length_a   1.000
_cell.length_b   1.000
_cell.length_c   1.000
_cell.angle_alpha   90.00
_cell.angle_beta   90.00
_cell.angle_gamma   90.00
#
_symmetry.space_group_name_H-M   'P 1'
#
loop_
_entity.id
_entity.type
_entity.pdbx_description
1 polymer ?
#
loop_
_entity_poly.entity_id
_entity_poly.type
_entity_poly.pdbx_seq_one_letter_code
_entity_poly.pdbx_strand_id
1 'polypeptide(L)' 'MLAHELILAYVLLLLGGLLILTVYTEMRRRRFEPPAARDRIFRCQNCGYVYTDDPDVDLSRCSQCGKFNPPFEF' A
#
# COMPACT_ATOMS: atom_id res chain seq x y z
N MET A 1 10.30 -48.71 1.54
CA MET A 1 9.73 -47.43 1.06
C MET A 1 9.95 -47.34 -0.43
N LEU A 2 8.89 -47.18 -1.21
CA LEU A 2 8.99 -47.09 -2.68
C LEU A 2 9.42 -45.67 -3.06
N ALA A 3 10.28 -45.53 -4.07
CA ALA A 3 10.89 -44.24 -4.45
C ALA A 3 9.86 -43.12 -4.72
N HIS A 4 8.66 -43.47 -5.17
CA HIS A 4 7.58 -42.51 -5.40
C HIS A 4 7.11 -41.82 -4.12
N GLU A 5 7.10 -42.52 -2.97
CA GLU A 5 6.69 -41.92 -1.69
C GLU A 5 7.69 -40.86 -1.23
N LEU A 6 8.98 -41.11 -1.44
CA LEU A 6 10.04 -40.14 -1.11
C LEU A 6 9.96 -38.91 -2.01
N ILE A 7 9.69 -39.11 -3.31
CA ILE A 7 9.51 -38.01 -4.26
C ILE A 7 8.26 -37.20 -3.89
N LEU A 8 7.15 -37.86 -3.57
CA LEU A 8 5.92 -37.20 -3.17
C LEU A 8 6.12 -36.38 -1.90
N ALA A 9 6.74 -36.96 -0.86
CA ALA A 9 7.04 -36.26 0.38
C ALA A 9 7.94 -35.04 0.16
N TYR A 10 8.97 -35.18 -0.68
CA TYR A 10 9.86 -34.07 -1.04
C TYR A 10 9.11 -32.93 -1.73
N VAL A 11 8.27 -33.26 -2.72
CA VAL A 11 7.47 -32.26 -3.44
C VAL A 11 6.49 -31.56 -2.50
N LEU A 12 5.79 -32.31 -1.65
CA LEU A 12 4.85 -31.73 -0.67
C LEU A 12 5.55 -30.81 0.32
N LEU A 13 6.74 -31.19 0.80
CA LEU A 13 7.53 -30.35 1.70
C LEU A 13 7.97 -29.05 1.01
N LEU A 14 8.44 -29.12 -0.23
CA LEU A 14 8.83 -27.93 -0.99
C LEU A 14 7.65 -27.01 -1.26
N LEU A 15 6.52 -27.55 -1.72
CA LEU A 15 5.32 -26.77 -1.98
C LEU A 15 4.76 -26.16 -0.70
N GLY A 16 4.76 -26.90 0.41
CA GLY A 16 4.38 -26.39 1.72
C GLY A 16 5.30 -25.25 2.18
N GLY A 17 6.62 -25.40 1.99
CA GLY A 17 7.60 -24.35 2.28
C GLY A 17 7.37 -23.08 1.46
N LEU A 18 7.12 -23.21 0.16
CA LEU A 18 6.80 -22.07 -0.71
C LEU A 18 5.50 -21.38 -0.34
N LEU A 19 4.46 -22.15 0.03
CA LEU A 19 3.19 -21.62 0.50
C LEU A 19 3.39 -20.79 1.78
N ILE A 20 4.10 -21.35 2.76
CA ILE A 20 4.41 -20.67 4.03
C ILE A 20 5.20 -19.39 3.77
N LEU A 21 6.23 -19.45 2.92
CA LEU A 21 7.05 -18.29 2.59
C LEU A 21 6.20 -17.18 1.94
N THR A 22 5.37 -17.54 0.96
CA THR A 22 4.50 -16.59 0.25
C THR A 22 3.51 -15.92 1.20
N VAL A 23 2.85 -16.70 2.06
CA VAL A 23 1.92 -16.17 3.07
C VAL A 23 2.67 -15.26 4.05
N TYR A 24 3.83 -15.67 4.54
CA TYR A 24 4.64 -14.87 5.45
C TYR A 24 5.08 -13.55 4.82
N THR A 25 5.54 -13.56 3.57
CA THR A 25 5.97 -12.34 2.87
C THR A 25 4.81 -11.40 2.62
N GLU A 26 3.63 -11.90 2.24
CA GLU A 26 2.44 -11.07 2.05
C GLU A 26 1.90 -10.51 3.36
N MET A 27 1.87 -11.30 4.42
CA MET A 27 1.52 -10.81 5.76
C MET A 27 2.49 -9.75 6.25
N ARG A 28 3.80 -9.93 6.01
CA ARG A 28 4.82 -8.93 6.33
C ARG A 28 4.61 -7.68 5.48
N ARG A 29 4.42 -7.82 4.18
CA ARG A 29 4.16 -6.70 3.26
C ARG A 29 2.96 -5.87 3.71
N ARG A 30 1.82 -6.50 3.98
CA ARG A 30 0.61 -5.81 4.47
C ARG A 30 0.77 -5.13 5.83
N ARG A 31 1.69 -5.61 6.68
CA ARG A 31 1.98 -5.00 7.98
C ARG A 31 2.92 -3.80 7.88
N PHE A 32 3.80 -3.76 6.88
CA PHE A 32 4.88 -2.76 6.80
C PHE A 32 4.74 -1.78 5.64
N GLU A 33 3.98 -2.10 4.60
CA GLU A 33 3.66 -1.17 3.54
C GLU A 33 2.43 -0.36 3.97
N PRO A 34 2.54 0.97 4.14
CA PRO A 34 1.37 1.81 4.33
C PRO A 34 0.39 1.50 3.20
N PRO A 35 -0.94 1.42 3.44
CA PRO A 35 -1.90 1.35 2.36
C PRO A 35 -1.52 2.44 1.36
N ALA A 36 -1.34 2.07 0.08
CA ALA A 36 -0.80 2.96 -0.96
C ALA A 36 -1.31 4.38 -0.72
N ALA A 37 -0.41 5.29 -0.33
CA ALA A 37 -0.78 6.63 0.10
C ALA A 37 -1.59 7.26 -1.03
N ARG A 38 -2.91 7.29 -0.87
CA ARG A 38 -3.82 7.87 -1.85
C ARG A 38 -3.84 9.35 -1.60
N ASP A 39 -2.70 9.99 -1.79
CA ASP A 39 -2.60 11.43 -1.62
C ASP A 39 -3.67 12.10 -2.50
N ARG A 40 -4.52 12.93 -1.89
CA ARG A 40 -5.54 13.69 -2.64
C ARG A 40 -4.88 14.93 -3.22
N ILE A 41 -5.31 15.31 -4.42
CA ILE A 41 -4.89 16.55 -5.04
C ILE A 41 -5.73 17.69 -4.46
N PHE A 42 -5.07 18.78 -4.07
CA PHE A 42 -5.68 20.03 -3.65
C PHE A 42 -5.22 21.15 -4.59
N ARG A 43 -6.10 22.12 -4.85
CA ARG A 43 -5.77 23.34 -5.57
C ARG A 43 -6.17 24.55 -4.74
N CYS A 44 -5.20 25.41 -4.45
CA CYS A 44 -5.48 26.59 -3.66
C CYS A 44 -6.39 27.56 -4.41
N GLN A 45 -7.55 27.88 -3.82
CA GLN A 45 -8.48 28.85 -4.39
C GLN A 45 -8.01 30.31 -4.28
N ASN A 46 -6.92 30.57 -3.54
CA ASN A 46 -6.36 31.92 -3.37
C ASN A 46 -5.15 32.17 -4.30
N CYS A 47 -4.15 31.28 -4.28
CA CYS A 47 -2.92 31.46 -5.07
C CYS A 47 -2.78 30.51 -6.26
N GLY A 48 -3.69 29.54 -6.44
CA GLY A 48 -3.65 28.60 -7.55
C GLY A 48 -2.65 27.45 -7.43
N TYR A 49 -1.82 27.41 -6.36
CA TYR A 49 -0.86 26.34 -6.13
C TYR A 49 -1.53 24.97 -6.01
N VAL A 50 -1.02 23.98 -6.75
CA VAL A 50 -1.49 22.58 -6.75
C VAL A 50 -0.53 21.75 -5.92
N TYR A 51 -1.07 20.93 -5.03
CA TYR A 51 -0.30 20.13 -4.08
C TYR A 51 -1.07 18.89 -3.68
N THR A 52 -0.40 17.99 -2.96
CA THR A 52 -0.98 16.76 -2.45
C THR A 52 -0.90 16.73 -0.93
N ASP A 53 -1.88 16.08 -0.30
CA ASP A 53 -1.91 15.86 1.15
C ASP A 53 -2.64 14.56 1.49
N ASP A 54 -2.60 14.18 2.77
CA ASP A 54 -3.21 12.97 3.31
C ASP A 54 -4.69 12.86 2.89
N PRO A 55 -5.14 11.70 2.37
CA PRO A 55 -6.54 11.51 2.04
C PRO A 55 -7.49 11.67 3.22
N ASP A 56 -7.03 11.54 4.46
CA ASP A 56 -7.91 11.58 5.63
C ASP A 56 -8.19 13.02 6.13
N VAL A 57 -7.69 14.05 5.43
CA VAL A 57 -8.04 15.44 5.73
C VAL A 57 -9.18 15.99 4.86
N ASP A 58 -10.17 16.59 5.51
CA ASP A 58 -11.27 17.30 4.82
C ASP A 58 -10.80 18.63 4.21
N LEU A 59 -9.81 19.27 4.83
CA LEU A 59 -9.23 20.53 4.40
C LEU A 59 -7.72 20.47 4.55
N SER A 60 -6.99 20.86 3.50
CA SER A 60 -5.53 20.94 3.55
C SER A 60 -5.03 22.38 3.46
N ARG A 61 -4.04 22.71 4.27
CA ARG A 61 -3.41 24.04 4.33
C ARG A 61 -2.42 24.21 3.18
N CYS A 62 -2.64 25.23 2.36
CA CYS A 62 -1.71 25.59 1.29
C CYS A 62 -0.34 26.02 1.87
N SER A 63 0.75 25.38 1.45
CA SER A 63 2.11 25.71 1.88
C SER A 63 2.62 27.07 1.39
N GLN A 64 1.98 27.66 0.36
CA GLN A 64 2.38 28.95 -0.21
C GLN A 64 1.70 30.14 0.49
N CYS A 65 0.39 30.07 0.74
CA CYS A 65 -0.37 31.20 1.28
C CYS A 65 -1.13 30.91 2.58
N GLY A 66 -1.09 29.68 3.08
CA GLY A 66 -1.72 29.29 4.33
C GLY A 66 -3.24 29.10 4.30
N LYS A 67 -3.92 29.36 3.17
CA LYS A 67 -5.36 29.10 3.04
C LYS A 67 -5.65 27.60 3.13
N PHE A 68 -6.66 27.22 3.90
CA PHE A 68 -7.23 25.87 3.89
C PHE A 68 -8.15 25.68 2.68
N ASN A 69 -7.96 24.61 1.93
CA ASN A 69 -8.74 24.31 0.72
C ASN A 69 -9.34 22.90 0.82
N PRO A 70 -10.54 22.69 0.26
CA PRO A 70 -11.08 21.35 0.08
C PRO A 70 -10.31 20.60 -1.03
N PRO A 71 -10.47 19.27 -1.11
CA PRO A 71 -9.95 18.47 -2.22
C PRO A 71 -10.40 19.02 -3.57
N PHE A 72 -9.55 18.87 -4.57
CA PHE A 72 -9.88 19.28 -5.93
C PHE A 72 -10.83 18.26 -6.58
N GLU A 73 -11.95 18.74 -7.10
CA GLU A 73 -12.90 17.97 -7.91
C GLU A 73 -12.66 18.30 -9.40
N PHE A 74 -12.56 17.26 -10.24
CA PHE A 74 -12.32 17.38 -11.68
C PHE A 74 -13.59 17.70 -12.47
#